data_AF-A0A919SIP9-F1
#
_entry.id   AF-A0A919SIP9-F1
#
_cell.length_a   1.000
_cell.length_b   1.000
_cell.length_c   1.000
_cell.angle_alpha   90.00
_cell.angle_beta   90.00
_cell.angle_gamma   90.00
#
_symmetry.space_group_name_H-M   'P 1'
#
loop_
_entity.id
_entity.type
_entity.pdbx_description
1 polymer ?
#
loop_
_entity_poly.entity_id
_entity_poly.type
_entity_poly.pdbx_seq_one_letter_code
_entity_poly.pdbx_strand_id
1 'polypeptide(L)'
;MASVEEVKANVAASVDGTQRAVTGIQQVNDQLEDALMRLRITAVGSMHPSIATAIAHLEQARTRLDEAGVLARAAMDSADNYRMIV
;
A
#
# COMPACT_ATOMS: atom_id res chain seq x y z
N MET A 1 -24.07 24.77 -2.63
CA MET A 1 -24.10 23.29 -2.47
C MET A 1 -23.58 22.70 -3.77
N ALA A 2 -22.67 21.74 -3.71
CA ALA A 2 -22.15 21.07 -4.90
C ALA A 2 -23.29 20.31 -5.61
N SER A 3 -23.25 20.26 -6.93
CA SER A 3 -24.21 19.45 -7.70
C SER A 3 -23.91 17.95 -7.56
N VAL A 4 -24.90 17.09 -7.80
CA VAL A 4 -24.70 15.62 -7.78
C VAL A 4 -23.59 15.20 -8.75
N GLU A 5 -23.55 15.80 -9.94
CA GLU A 5 -22.51 15.55 -10.95
C GLU A 5 -21.12 15.96 -10.46
N GLU A 6 -21.00 17.09 -9.75
CA GLU A 6 -19.75 17.54 -9.16
C GLU A 6 -19.26 16.59 -8.05
N VAL A 7 -20.18 16.06 -7.24
CA VAL A 7 -19.84 15.03 -6.23
C VAL A 7 -19.36 13.75 -6.91
N LYS A 8 -20.06 13.26 -7.94
CA LYS A 8 -19.65 12.05 -8.70
C LYS A 8 -18.29 12.22 -9.34
N ALA A 9 -18.00 13.37 -9.93
CA ALA A 9 -16.71 13.68 -10.54
C ALA A 9 -15.58 13.66 -9.50
N ASN A 10 -15.80 14.26 -8.33
CA ASN A 10 -14.82 14.25 -7.24
C ASN A 10 -14.58 12.85 -6.66
N VAL A 11 -15.64 12.04 -6.55
CA VAL A 11 -15.54 10.63 -6.14
C VAL A 11 -14.72 9.84 -7.15
N ALA A 12 -15.00 9.99 -8.45
CA ALA A 12 -14.24 9.36 -9.51
C ALA A 12 -12.74 9.73 -9.46
N ALA A 13 -12.44 11.03 -9.34
CA ALA A 13 -11.06 11.50 -9.22
C ALA A 13 -10.35 10.94 -7.98
N SER A 14 -11.08 10.75 -6.88
CA SER A 14 -10.54 10.17 -5.64
C SER A 14 -10.24 8.67 -5.80
N VAL A 15 -11.09 7.93 -6.51
CA VAL A 15 -10.85 6.53 -6.89
C VAL A 15 -9.60 6.42 -7.77
N ASP A 16 -9.48 7.24 -8.81
CA ASP A 16 -8.31 7.26 -9.70
C ASP A 16 -7.00 7.62 -8.96
N GLY A 17 -7.09 8.57 -8.02
CA GLY A 17 -5.98 8.91 -7.12
C GLY A 17 -5.57 7.73 -6.24
N THR A 18 -6.55 7.04 -5.67
CA THR A 18 -6.33 5.89 -4.78
C THR A 18 -5.78 4.69 -5.55
N GLN A 19 -6.25 4.43 -6.77
CA GLN A 19 -5.74 3.37 -7.63
C GLN A 19 -4.25 3.55 -7.93
N ARG A 20 -3.82 4.79 -8.23
CA ARG A 20 -2.40 5.12 -8.40
C ARG A 20 -1.60 4.88 -7.12
N ALA A 21 -2.16 5.22 -5.96
CA ALA A 21 -1.52 4.96 -4.67
C ALA A 21 -1.36 3.45 -4.40
N VAL A 22 -2.37 2.62 -4.72
CA VAL A 22 -2.28 1.16 -4.60
C VAL A 22 -1.17 0.58 -5.46
N THR A 23 -1.05 1.03 -6.72
CA THR A 23 0.07 0.63 -7.59
C THR A 23 1.42 1.04 -6.99
N GLY A 24 1.52 2.24 -6.42
CA GLY A 24 2.72 2.70 -5.73
C GLY A 24 3.07 1.85 -4.51
N ILE A 25 2.08 1.48 -3.69
CA ILE A 25 2.24 0.59 -2.53
C ILE A 25 2.82 -0.76 -2.98
N GLN A 26 2.27 -1.34 -4.06
CA GLN A 26 2.74 -2.60 -4.61
C GLN A 26 4.23 -2.51 -5.01
N GLN A 27 4.60 -1.45 -5.72
CA GLN A 27 5.98 -1.21 -6.14
C GLN A 27 6.93 -1.05 -4.93
N VAL A 28 6.51 -0.34 -3.88
CA VAL A 28 7.31 -0.20 -2.66
C VAL A 28 7.48 -1.57 -1.97
N ASN A 29 6.42 -2.38 -1.89
CA ASN A 29 6.49 -3.71 -1.33
C ASN A 29 7.52 -4.60 -2.05
N ASP A 30 7.55 -4.58 -3.37
CA ASP A 30 8.52 -5.34 -4.16
C ASP A 30 9.97 -4.88 -3.84
N GLN A 31 10.19 -3.58 -3.72
CA GLN A 31 11.50 -3.02 -3.36
C GLN A 31 11.94 -3.42 -1.93
N LEU A 32 10.99 -3.47 -0.99
CA LEU A 32 11.28 -3.92 0.38
C LEU A 32 11.57 -5.42 0.43
N GLU A 33 10.91 -6.24 -0.39
CA GLU A 33 11.19 -7.68 -0.48
C GLU A 33 12.60 -7.93 -1.01
N ASP A 34 13.00 -7.20 -2.05
CA ASP A 34 14.36 -7.25 -2.58
C ASP A 34 15.41 -6.87 -1.53
N ALA A 35 15.13 -5.83 -0.72
CA ALA A 35 16.02 -5.40 0.36
C ALA A 35 16.11 -6.45 1.48
N LEU A 36 14.97 -7.05 1.85
CA LEU A 36 14.88 -8.10 2.85
C LEU A 36 15.67 -9.35 2.42
N MET A 37 15.55 -9.75 1.15
CA MET A 37 16.30 -10.86 0.58
C MET A 37 17.81 -10.59 0.63
N ARG A 38 18.26 -9.41 0.21
CA ARG A 38 19.68 -9.02 0.29
C ARG A 38 20.21 -9.05 1.72
N LEU A 39 19.45 -8.54 2.68
CA LEU A 39 19.85 -8.57 4.10
C LEU A 39 19.92 -9.98 4.65
N ARG A 40 18.93 -10.84 4.35
CA ARG A 40 18.94 -12.24 4.77
C ARG A 40 20.14 -13.00 4.22
N ILE A 41 20.49 -12.80 2.94
CA ILE A 41 21.69 -13.39 2.34
C ILE A 41 22.96 -12.86 3.00
N THR A 42 23.06 -11.56 3.24
CA THR A 42 24.24 -10.93 3.88
C THR A 42 24.39 -11.35 5.35
N ALA A 43 23.28 -11.63 6.03
CA ALA A 43 23.26 -12.13 7.39
C ALA A 43 23.67 -13.60 7.52
N VAL A 44 23.78 -14.35 6.42
CA VAL A 44 24.23 -15.76 6.47
C VAL A 44 25.64 -15.82 7.05
N GLY A 45 25.78 -16.47 8.20
CA GLY A 45 27.05 -16.55 8.94
C GLY A 45 27.34 -15.36 9.86
N SER A 46 26.48 -14.35 9.88
CA SER A 46 26.55 -13.17 10.74
C SER A 46 25.35 -13.12 11.70
N MET A 47 25.60 -13.33 13.00
CA MET A 47 24.57 -13.19 14.04
C MET A 47 24.51 -11.76 14.60
N HIS A 48 24.81 -10.74 13.79
CA HIS A 48 24.88 -9.37 14.30
C HIS A 48 23.48 -8.83 14.64
N PRO A 49 23.20 -8.44 15.90
CA PRO A 49 21.85 -8.07 16.33
C PRO A 49 21.21 -6.93 15.53
N SER A 50 22.00 -5.95 15.07
CA SER A 50 21.45 -4.83 14.28
C SER A 50 20.89 -5.26 12.93
N ILE A 51 21.42 -6.32 12.32
CA ILE A 51 20.91 -6.85 11.05
C ILE A 51 19.57 -7.56 11.29
N ALA A 52 19.46 -8.32 12.38
CA ALA A 52 18.20 -8.93 12.80
C ALA A 52 17.12 -7.86 13.05
N THR A 53 17.47 -6.75 13.71
CA THR A 53 16.56 -5.62 13.91
C THR A 53 16.14 -4.97 12.58
N ALA A 54 17.07 -4.77 11.64
CA ALA A 54 16.76 -4.21 10.33
C ALA A 54 15.80 -5.11 9.53
N ILE A 55 16.02 -6.43 9.55
CA ILE A 55 15.15 -7.43 8.95
C ILE A 55 13.74 -7.34 9.54
N ALA A 56 13.62 -7.31 10.88
CA ALA A 56 12.32 -7.21 11.55
C ALA A 56 11.56 -5.92 11.20
N HIS A 57 12.27 -4.79 11.08
CA HIS A 57 11.65 -3.53 10.65
C HIS A 57 11.13 -3.57 9.21
N LEU A 58 11.86 -4.22 8.29
CA LEU A 58 11.42 -4.37 6.91
C LEU A 58 10.20 -5.31 6.80
N GLU A 59 10.19 -6.41 7.55
CA GLU A 59 9.04 -7.31 7.63
C GLU A 59 7.80 -6.57 8.13
N GLN A 60 7.94 -5.80 9.21
CA GLN A 60 6.85 -4.99 9.75
C GLN A 60 6.36 -3.92 8.75
N ALA A 61 7.27 -3.26 8.04
CA ALA A 61 6.92 -2.26 7.04
C ALA A 61 6.08 -2.87 5.91
N ARG A 62 6.44 -4.06 5.43
CA ARG A 62 5.67 -4.79 4.41
C ARG A 62 4.28 -5.15 4.88
N THR A 63 4.13 -5.71 6.09
CA THR A 63 2.81 -6.02 6.65
C THR A 63 1.89 -4.79 6.66
N ARG A 64 2.42 -3.64 7.08
CA ARG A 64 1.65 -2.38 7.11
C ARG A 64 1.28 -1.86 5.72
N LEU A 65 2.16 -2.04 4.74
CA LEU A 65 1.88 -1.66 3.35
C LEU A 65 0.84 -2.58 2.72
N ASP A 66 0.87 -3.87 3.01
CA ASP A 66 -0.17 -4.82 2.58
C ASP A 66 -1.54 -4.43 3.16
N GLU A 67 -1.60 -4.14 4.46
CA GLU A 67 -2.80 -3.64 5.13
C GLU A 67 -3.31 -2.33 4.50
N ALA A 68 -2.41 -1.37 4.24
CA ALA A 68 -2.76 -0.12 3.58
C ALA A 68 -3.32 -0.36 2.17
N GLY A 69 -2.74 -1.28 1.40
CA GLY A 69 -3.24 -1.65 0.08
C GLY A 69 -4.63 -2.29 0.13
N VAL A 70 -4.91 -3.14 1.13
CA VAL A 70 -6.24 -3.73 1.34
C VAL A 70 -7.27 -2.65 1.67
N LEU A 71 -6.96 -1.75 2.60
CA LEU A 71 -7.87 -0.67 3.01
C LEU A 71 -8.13 0.31 1.86
N ALA A 72 -7.10 0.63 1.07
CA ALA A 72 -7.24 1.51 -0.09
C ALA A 72 -8.16 0.90 -1.16
N ARG A 73 -8.06 -0.42 -1.42
CA ARG A 73 -9.00 -1.13 -2.31
C ARG A 73 -10.43 -1.11 -1.78
N ALA A 74 -10.63 -1.40 -0.50
CA ALA A 74 -11.95 -1.35 0.12
C ALA A 74 -12.57 0.06 0.07
N ALA A 75 -11.75 1.12 0.20
CA ALA A 75 -12.21 2.49 0.06
C ALA A 75 -12.70 2.80 -1.37
N MET A 76 -12.01 2.30 -2.39
CA MET A 76 -12.43 2.41 -3.80
C MET A 76 -13.75 1.68 -4.03
N ASP A 77 -13.89 0.43 -3.56
CA ASP A 77 -15.12 -0.34 -3.70
C ASP A 77 -16.33 0.38 -3.07
N SER A 78 -16.13 0.99 -1.89
CA SER A 78 -17.15 1.78 -1.20
C SER A 78 -17.54 3.04 -1.99
N ALA A 79 -16.54 3.74 -2.54
CA ALA A 79 -16.73 4.94 -3.36
C ALA A 79 -17.46 4.63 -4.69
N ASP A 80 -17.14 3.51 -5.33
CA ASP A 80 -17.81 3.07 -6.55
C ASP A 80 -19.26 2.63 -6.28
N ASN A 81 -19.52 1.98 -5.16
CA ASN A 81 -20.88 1.64 -4.74
C ASN A 81 -21.74 2.90 -4.56
N TYR A 82 -21.20 3.96 -3.94
CA TYR A 82 -21.90 5.25 -3.88
C TYR A 82 -22.25 5.76 -5.28
N ARG A 83 -21.30 5.75 -6.22
CA ARG A 83 -21.52 6.18 -7.62
C ARG A 83 -22.58 5.37 -8.39
N MET A 84 -22.88 4.14 -7.99
CA MET A 84 -23.93 3.33 -8.60
C MET A 84 -25.34 3.65 -8.06
N ILE A 85 -25.43 4.16 -6.82
CA ILE A 85 -26.70 4.42 -6.13
C ILE A 85 -27.24 5.83 -6.46
N VAL A 86 -26.36 6.83 -6.55
CA VAL A 86 -26.73 8.22 -6.92
C VAL A 86 -26.63 8.47 -8.42
#